data_AF-Q2UUB2-F1
#
_entry.id   AF-Q2UUB2-F1
#
_cell.length_a   1.000
_cell.length_b   1.000
_cell.length_c   1.000
_cell.angle_alpha   90.00
_cell.angle_beta   90.00
_cell.angle_gamma   90.00
#
_symmetry.space_group_name_H-M   'P 1'
#
loop_
_entity.id
_entity.type
_entity.pdbx_description
1 polymer ?
#
loop_
_entity_poly.entity_id
_entity_poly.type
_entity_poly.pdbx_seq_one_letter_code
_entity_poly.pdbx_strand_id
1 'polypeptide(L)'
;MPYLQPDPDPEPTSQPTNAFDQLVQDLSAALGPSSGLDSDDVDPLNIQRLMDQYTSNPEEWQPFALSDLSKSYTRNLIDEGNGKSNLLILVWSPGKGSAIHDHANAHCVMKVFLYPFLLVSRSSSWPREGWWGCVGLIQAH
;
A
#
# COMPACT_ATOMS: atom_id res chain seq x y z
N MET A 1 -29.40 1.16 -44.49
CA MET A 1 -28.43 0.55 -43.57
C MET A 1 -28.15 1.56 -42.47
N PRO A 2 -28.57 1.35 -41.22
CA PRO A 2 -28.35 2.35 -40.18
C PRO A 2 -26.92 2.21 -39.65
N TYR A 3 -26.24 3.34 -39.53
CA TYR A 3 -24.91 3.45 -38.95
C TYR A 3 -25.00 3.18 -37.44
N LEU A 4 -24.19 2.22 -36.96
CA LEU A 4 -23.94 2.01 -35.54
C LEU A 4 -23.12 3.20 -35.02
N GLN A 5 -23.62 3.87 -34.00
CA GLN A 5 -22.84 4.84 -33.22
C GLN A 5 -21.85 4.07 -32.34
N PRO A 6 -20.59 4.51 -32.19
CA PRO A 6 -19.71 3.94 -31.17
C PRO A 6 -20.20 4.40 -29.79
N ASP A 7 -20.51 3.43 -28.92
CA ASP A 7 -20.75 3.68 -27.51
C ASP A 7 -19.48 4.30 -26.88
N PRO A 8 -19.62 5.20 -25.89
CA PRO A 8 -18.47 5.72 -25.16
C PRO A 8 -17.82 4.58 -24.37
N ASP A 9 -16.52 4.39 -24.55
CA ASP A 9 -15.72 3.46 -23.75
C ASP A 9 -15.96 3.72 -22.25
N PRO A 10 -16.18 2.69 -21.42
CA PRO A 10 -16.14 2.86 -19.98
C PRO A 10 -14.67 3.03 -19.58
N GLU A 11 -14.23 4.28 -19.45
CA GLU A 11 -13.06 4.62 -18.62
C GLU A 11 -13.21 3.88 -17.27
N PRO A 12 -12.27 3.01 -16.88
CA PRO A 12 -12.32 2.32 -15.59
C PRO A 12 -11.94 3.33 -14.50
N THR A 13 -12.82 4.27 -14.22
CA THR A 13 -12.77 5.03 -12.97
C THR A 13 -13.30 4.13 -11.87
N SER A 14 -12.40 3.31 -11.32
CA SER A 14 -12.62 2.49 -10.14
C SER A 14 -13.08 3.39 -9.01
N GLN A 15 -14.39 3.46 -8.77
CA GLN A 15 -14.95 4.15 -7.62
C GLN A 15 -14.36 3.51 -6.35
N PRO A 16 -13.88 4.30 -5.37
CA PRO A 16 -13.27 3.76 -4.16
C PRO A 16 -14.33 2.97 -3.40
N THR A 17 -14.08 1.69 -3.14
CA THR A 17 -15.06 0.82 -2.48
C THR A 17 -14.96 0.87 -0.95
N ASN A 18 -13.84 1.38 -0.44
CA ASN A 18 -13.53 1.49 0.97
C ASN A 18 -12.53 2.64 1.24
N ALA A 19 -12.19 2.89 2.51
CA ALA A 19 -11.30 4.01 2.88
C ALA A 19 -9.85 3.78 2.44
N PHE A 20 -9.42 2.52 2.32
CA PHE A 20 -8.11 2.17 1.79
C PHE A 20 -8.00 2.47 0.30
N ASP A 21 -9.01 2.12 -0.50
CA ASP A 21 -9.06 2.45 -1.93
C ASP A 21 -9.03 3.98 -2.12
N GLN A 22 -9.74 4.73 -1.26
CA GLN A 22 -9.68 6.18 -1.27
C GLN A 22 -8.27 6.70 -1.00
N LEU A 23 -7.56 6.12 -0.02
CA LEU A 23 -6.15 6.46 0.23
C LEU A 23 -5.28 6.18 -1.01
N VAL A 24 -5.45 5.03 -1.67
CA VAL A 24 -4.71 4.69 -2.90
C VAL A 24 -4.97 5.73 -3.99
N GLN A 25 -6.24 6.13 -4.17
CA GLN A 25 -6.62 7.17 -5.14
C GLN A 25 -6.06 8.54 -4.78
N ASP A 26 -6.10 8.93 -3.51
CA ASP A 26 -5.58 10.22 -3.05
C ASP A 26 -4.05 10.29 -3.22
N LEU A 27 -3.35 9.18 -2.96
CA LEU A 27 -1.92 9.07 -3.21
C LEU A 27 -1.59 9.16 -4.70
N SER A 28 -2.35 8.44 -5.55
CA SER A 28 -2.20 8.50 -7.00
C SER A 28 -2.49 9.91 -7.54
N ALA A 29 -3.52 10.59 -7.03
CA ALA A 29 -3.85 11.96 -7.40
C ALA A 29 -2.79 12.96 -6.93
N ALA A 30 -2.22 12.77 -5.73
CA ALA A 30 -1.15 13.62 -5.21
C ALA A 30 0.17 13.47 -5.98
N LEU A 31 0.43 12.29 -6.54
CA LEU A 31 1.57 12.02 -7.43
C LEU A 31 1.29 12.40 -8.90
N GLY A 32 0.02 12.57 -9.26
CA GLY A 32 -0.38 12.92 -10.62
C GLY A 32 0.03 11.88 -11.68
N PRO A 33 -0.10 12.22 -12.98
CA PRO A 33 0.12 11.27 -14.07
C PRO A 33 1.58 10.97 -14.39
N SER A 34 2.54 11.70 -13.80
CA SER A 34 3.95 11.58 -14.19
C SER A 34 4.97 11.84 -13.07
N SER A 35 4.54 12.25 -11.89
CA SER A 35 5.45 12.73 -10.84
C SER A 35 5.85 11.60 -9.89
N GLY A 36 7.14 11.54 -9.57
CA GLY A 36 7.71 10.67 -8.55
C GLY A 36 7.74 11.36 -7.20
N LEU A 37 8.06 10.60 -6.14
CA LEU A 37 8.24 11.16 -4.79
C LEU A 37 9.44 12.13 -4.67
N ASP A 38 10.32 12.14 -5.66
CA ASP A 38 11.49 13.02 -5.82
C ASP A 38 11.19 14.26 -6.68
N SER A 39 9.98 14.36 -7.22
CA SER A 39 9.63 15.44 -8.13
C SER A 39 9.32 16.72 -7.34
N ASP A 40 9.77 17.87 -7.83
CA ASP A 40 9.65 19.17 -7.13
C ASP A 40 8.18 19.59 -6.89
N ASP A 41 7.25 19.03 -7.65
CA ASP A 41 5.81 19.25 -7.56
C ASP A 41 5.11 18.34 -6.55
N VAL A 42 5.82 17.36 -5.98
CA VAL A 42 5.29 16.44 -4.96
C VAL A 42 5.81 16.87 -3.58
N ASP A 43 4.88 17.25 -2.69
CA ASP A 43 5.22 17.55 -1.29
C ASP A 43 5.24 16.26 -0.44
N PRO A 44 6.41 15.82 0.08
CA PRO A 44 6.49 14.63 0.93
C PRO A 44 5.64 14.76 2.20
N LEU A 45 5.42 15.97 2.70
CA LEU A 45 4.57 16.21 3.87
C LEU A 45 3.10 15.99 3.55
N ASN A 46 2.67 16.28 2.32
CA ASN A 46 1.31 15.98 1.87
C ASN A 46 1.07 14.47 1.82
N ILE A 47 2.01 13.71 1.23
CA ILE A 47 1.96 12.24 1.20
C ILE A 47 1.92 11.66 2.63
N GLN A 48 2.75 12.19 3.52
CA GLN A 48 2.76 11.77 4.92
C GLN A 48 1.43 12.07 5.60
N ARG A 49 0.79 13.21 5.34
CA ARG A 49 -0.52 13.57 5.89
C ARG A 49 -1.64 12.68 5.37
N LEU A 50 -1.66 12.36 4.08
CA LEU A 50 -2.64 11.44 3.50
C LEU A 50 -2.55 10.08 4.16
N MET A 51 -1.32 9.56 4.26
CA MET A 51 -1.05 8.33 5.01
C MET A 51 -1.52 8.48 6.46
N ASP A 52 -1.20 9.58 7.16
CA ASP A 52 -1.56 9.78 8.57
C ASP A 52 -3.08 9.85 8.83
N GLN A 53 -3.82 10.50 7.94
CA GLN A 53 -5.28 10.64 8.02
C GLN A 53 -6.03 9.31 7.83
N TYR A 54 -5.44 8.37 7.08
CA TYR A 54 -6.02 7.05 6.93
C TYR A 54 -6.03 6.29 8.27
N THR A 55 -7.24 5.92 8.70
CA THR A 55 -7.46 5.05 9.85
C THR A 55 -7.45 3.61 9.38
N SER A 56 -6.48 2.82 9.85
CA SER A 56 -6.30 1.45 9.40
C SER A 56 -7.50 0.57 9.70
N ASN A 57 -8.04 -0.06 8.66
CA ASN A 57 -9.04 -1.11 8.78
C ASN A 57 -8.53 -2.40 8.12
N PRO A 58 -8.28 -3.47 8.90
CA PRO A 58 -7.75 -4.73 8.40
C PRO A 58 -8.54 -5.32 7.25
N GLU A 59 -9.87 -5.22 7.29
CA GLU A 59 -10.73 -5.82 6.26
C GLU A 59 -10.48 -5.22 4.87
N GLU A 60 -9.99 -3.99 4.80
CA GLU A 60 -9.77 -3.27 3.55
C GLU A 60 -8.46 -3.69 2.86
N TRP A 61 -7.39 -3.88 3.62
CA TRP A 61 -6.07 -4.20 3.08
C TRP A 61 -5.67 -5.68 3.24
N GLN A 62 -6.45 -6.49 3.97
CA GLN A 62 -6.22 -7.93 4.17
C GLN A 62 -6.10 -8.73 2.85
N PRO A 63 -6.84 -8.43 1.76
CA PRO A 63 -6.66 -9.11 0.48
C PRO A 63 -5.24 -8.98 -0.10
N PHE A 64 -4.55 -7.87 0.20
CA PHE A 64 -3.18 -7.61 -0.23
C PHE A 64 -2.14 -8.13 0.79
N ALA A 65 -2.56 -8.45 2.02
CA ALA A 65 -1.69 -8.89 3.11
C ALA A 65 -1.31 -10.38 3.02
N LEU A 66 -0.70 -10.79 1.90
CA LEU A 66 -0.26 -12.16 1.70
C LEU A 66 1.01 -12.43 2.52
N SER A 67 0.91 -13.27 3.55
CA SER A 67 2.03 -13.66 4.41
C SER A 67 2.71 -14.95 3.96
N ASP A 68 4.01 -15.06 4.16
CA ASP A 68 4.79 -16.28 3.91
C ASP A 68 5.74 -16.54 5.09
N LEU A 69 5.46 -17.59 5.87
CA LEU A 69 6.24 -17.99 7.06
C LEU A 69 7.68 -18.41 6.74
N SER A 70 7.97 -18.78 5.48
CA SER A 70 9.35 -19.10 5.07
C SER A 70 10.23 -17.86 4.92
N LYS A 71 9.60 -16.67 4.84
CA LYS A 71 10.27 -15.38 4.68
C LYS A 71 10.18 -14.55 5.95
N SER A 72 11.15 -13.64 6.11
CA SER A 72 11.14 -12.66 7.19
C SER A 72 9.96 -11.67 7.04
N TYR A 73 9.67 -11.30 5.81
CA TYR A 73 8.51 -10.51 5.42
C TYR A 73 8.18 -10.75 3.94
N THR A 74 6.96 -10.44 3.55
CA THR A 74 6.53 -10.38 2.14
C THR A 74 6.39 -8.93 1.71
N ARG A 75 6.48 -8.70 0.40
CA ARG A 75 6.20 -7.42 -0.25
C ARG A 75 5.12 -7.69 -1.29
N ASN A 76 3.94 -7.15 -1.08
CA ASN A 76 2.81 -7.35 -1.97
C ASN A 76 2.50 -6.02 -2.65
N LEU A 77 2.50 -6.03 -3.98
CA LEU A 77 2.18 -4.85 -4.79
C LEU A 77 0.68 -4.59 -4.72
N ILE A 78 0.33 -3.35 -4.36
CA ILE A 78 -1.05 -2.88 -4.31
C ILE A 78 -1.34 -2.11 -5.60
N ASP A 79 -0.46 -1.17 -5.94
CA ASP A 79 -0.64 -0.28 -7.09
C ASP A 79 0.71 0.22 -7.62
N GLU A 80 0.85 0.33 -8.95
CA GLU A 80 2.04 0.90 -9.63
C GLU A 80 1.91 2.40 -9.89
N GLY A 81 0.81 3.02 -9.43
CA GLY A 81 0.52 4.44 -9.60
C GLY A 81 0.62 4.87 -11.07
N ASN A 82 1.49 5.84 -11.30
CA ASN A 82 1.81 6.39 -12.62
C ASN A 82 3.08 5.78 -13.26
N GLY A 83 3.57 4.64 -12.73
CA GLY A 83 4.82 4.01 -13.15
C GLY A 83 6.09 4.65 -12.60
N LYS A 84 5.98 5.69 -11.76
CA LYS A 84 7.09 6.32 -11.03
C LYS A 84 7.11 6.00 -9.53
N SER A 85 6.08 5.33 -9.03
CA SER A 85 5.99 4.93 -7.62
C SER A 85 5.26 3.61 -7.49
N ASN A 86 5.72 2.76 -6.58
CA ASN A 86 5.06 1.51 -6.23
C ASN A 86 4.49 1.62 -4.82
N LEU A 87 3.19 1.39 -4.69
CA LEU A 87 2.53 1.22 -3.41
C LEU A 87 2.56 -0.27 -3.04
N LEU A 88 3.22 -0.58 -1.92
CA LEU A 88 3.41 -1.93 -1.43
C LEU A 88 2.83 -2.08 -0.03
N ILE A 89 2.33 -3.26 0.29
CA ILE A 89 2.10 -3.69 1.67
C ILE A 89 3.12 -4.75 2.05
N LEU A 90 3.78 -4.53 3.17
CA LEU A 90 4.73 -5.45 3.76
C LEU A 90 4.09 -6.16 4.94
N VAL A 91 4.19 -7.49 4.96
CA VAL A 91 3.70 -8.32 6.06
C VAL A 91 4.86 -9.04 6.71
N TRP A 92 5.10 -8.76 7.99
CA TRP A 92 6.21 -9.30 8.76
C TRP A 92 5.80 -10.59 9.47
N SER A 93 6.62 -11.64 9.29
CA SER A 93 6.48 -12.86 10.07
C SER A 93 6.78 -12.57 11.55
N PRO A 94 6.12 -13.25 12.51
CA PRO A 94 6.28 -12.98 13.94
C PRO A 94 7.75 -13.12 14.36
N GLY A 95 8.24 -12.13 15.12
CA GLY A 95 9.62 -12.11 15.62
C GLY A 95 10.69 -11.92 14.54
N LYS A 96 10.31 -11.55 13.30
CA LYS A 96 11.24 -11.22 12.20
C LYS A 96 11.30 -9.71 11.98
N GLY A 97 12.42 -9.24 11.42
CA GLY A 97 12.66 -7.84 11.06
C GLY A 97 13.50 -7.75 9.79
N SER A 98 13.64 -6.54 9.23
CA SER A 98 14.46 -6.31 8.03
C SER A 98 15.94 -6.40 8.38
N ALA A 99 16.73 -6.87 7.43
CA ALA A 99 18.13 -6.49 7.40
C ALA A 99 18.22 -4.98 7.14
N ILE A 100 19.20 -4.32 7.76
CA ILE A 100 19.51 -2.92 7.44
C ILE A 100 19.87 -2.86 5.96
N HIS A 101 19.11 -2.08 5.20
CA HIS A 101 19.34 -1.85 3.78
C HIS A 101 19.00 -0.40 3.45
N ASP A 102 19.64 0.09 2.40
CA ASP A 102 19.35 1.40 1.82
C ASP A 102 18.39 1.24 0.63
N HIS A 103 17.64 2.30 0.33
CA HIS A 103 16.70 2.36 -0.78
C HIS A 103 17.33 2.97 -2.05
N ALA A 104 18.66 2.93 -2.20
CA ALA A 104 19.39 3.27 -3.42
C ALA A 104 19.00 4.62 -4.05
N ASN A 105 18.83 5.66 -3.22
CA ASN A 105 18.42 7.01 -3.63
C ASN A 105 16.94 7.14 -4.08
N ALA A 106 16.09 6.16 -3.78
CA ALA A 106 14.64 6.25 -3.90
C ALA A 106 14.01 6.87 -2.64
N HIS A 107 13.03 7.73 -2.83
CA HIS A 107 12.22 8.25 -1.74
C HIS A 107 11.23 7.18 -1.26
N CYS A 108 11.08 7.04 0.06
CA CYS A 108 10.26 6.02 0.68
C CYS A 108 9.45 6.64 1.83
N VAL A 109 8.13 6.45 1.80
CA VAL A 109 7.21 6.83 2.87
C VAL A 109 6.53 5.56 3.39
N MET A 110 6.69 5.28 4.68
CA MET A 110 6.09 4.11 5.31
C MET A 110 5.12 4.52 6.41
N LYS A 111 3.95 3.88 6.43
CA LYS A 111 3.04 3.91 7.58
C LYS A 111 2.91 2.51 8.16
N VAL A 112 3.20 2.40 9.44
CA VAL A 112 3.11 1.15 10.19
C VAL A 112 1.72 1.01 10.77
N PHE A 113 1.15 -0.18 10.64
CA PHE A 113 -0.15 -0.51 11.18
C PHE A 113 -0.08 -1.82 11.96
N LEU A 114 -0.91 -1.93 12.99
CA LEU A 114 -1.06 -3.18 13.71
C LEU A 114 -2.07 -4.05 12.96
N TYR A 115 -1.66 -5.27 12.61
CA TYR A 115 -2.58 -6.30 12.13
C TYR A 115 -3.28 -6.89 13.36
N PRO A 116 -4.59 -6.66 13.60
CA PRO A 116 -5.30 -7.37 14.62
C PRO A 116 -5.51 -8.81 14.13
N PHE A 117 -4.63 -9.68 14.63
CA PHE A 117 -4.91 -11.08 14.92
C PHE A 117 -5.69 -11.86 13.86
N LEU A 118 -4.98 -12.48 12.92
CA LEU A 118 -5.45 -13.73 12.34
C LEU A 118 -5.45 -14.76 13.49
N LEU A 119 -6.63 -15.12 14.01
CA LEU A 119 -6.84 -16.24 14.93
C LEU A 119 -6.35 -17.54 14.27
N VAL A 120 -5.04 -17.80 14.26
CA VAL A 120 -4.57 -19.18 14.30
C VAL A 120 -4.90 -19.66 15.70
N SER A 121 -5.85 -20.59 15.76
CA SER A 121 -6.32 -21.30 16.93
C SER A 121 -5.18 -21.99 17.68
N ARG A 122 -4.44 -21.26 18.52
CA ARG A 122 -3.50 -21.89 19.45
C ARG A 122 -3.43 -21.14 20.77
N SER A 123 -4.28 -21.62 21.68
CA SER A 123 -4.10 -21.74 23.14
C SER A 123 -3.06 -20.81 23.79
N SER A 124 -3.60 -19.78 24.47
CA SER A 124 -3.17 -19.25 25.76
C SER A 124 -1.70 -19.43 26.15
N SER A 125 -0.86 -18.47 25.78
CA SER A 125 -0.22 -17.57 26.76
C SER A 125 0.72 -16.59 26.06
N TRP A 126 0.62 -15.31 26.45
CA TRP A 126 1.44 -14.16 26.05
C TRP A 126 1.14 -13.55 24.67
N PRO A 127 1.32 -12.22 24.51
CA PRO A 127 1.99 -11.80 23.27
C PRO A 127 3.00 -10.66 23.51
N ARG A 128 4.28 -10.98 23.30
CA ARG A 128 5.24 -10.02 22.72
C ARG A 128 5.52 -10.32 21.24
N GLU A 129 4.84 -11.28 20.64
CA GLU A 129 5.10 -11.79 19.28
C GLU A 129 3.82 -11.67 18.45
N GLY A 130 3.54 -10.45 17.96
CA GLY A 130 2.46 -10.19 17.01
C GLY A 130 2.97 -10.22 15.56
N TRP A 131 2.04 -10.39 14.62
CA TRP A 131 2.27 -10.06 13.20
C TRP A 131 2.19 -8.54 13.04
N TRP A 132 3.12 -7.97 12.27
CA TRP A 132 3.16 -6.53 11.99
C TRP A 132 2.97 -6.31 10.50
N GLY A 133 2.19 -5.30 10.12
CA GLY A 133 2.03 -4.88 8.74
C GLY A 133 2.50 -3.44 8.56
N CYS A 134 3.03 -3.09 7.40
CA CYS A 134 3.17 -1.69 7.03
C CYS A 134 2.79 -1.50 5.57
N VAL A 135 2.16 -0.37 5.27
CA VAL A 135 1.97 0.08 3.89
C VAL A 135 3.09 1.07 3.60
N GLY A 136 3.85 0.80 2.55
CA GLY A 136 4.97 1.61 2.12
C GLY A 136 4.78 2.04 0.68
N LEU A 137 4.90 3.35 0.43
CA LEU A 137 5.00 3.91 -0.90
C LEU A 137 6.49 4.13 -1.19
N ILE A 138 6.99 3.47 -2.22
CA ILE A 138 8.40 3.49 -2.63
C ILE A 138 8.48 4.03 -4.05
N GLN A 139 9.39 4.96 -4.31
CA GLN A 139 9.63 5.42 -5.67
C GLN A 139 10.16 4.29 -6.58
N ALA A 140 9.62 4.21 -7.80
CA ALA A 140 10.10 3.32 -8.85
C ALA A 140 11.17 4.03 -9.69
N HIS A 141 12.19 3.29 -10.14
CA HIS A 141 13.26 3.79 -11.02
C HIS A 141 12.90 3.56 -12.49
#